data_AF-A0A6N7HDW8-F1
#
_entry.id   AF-A0A6N7HDW8-F1
#
_cell.length_a   1.000
_cell.length_b   1.000
_cell.length_c   1.000
_cell.angle_alpha   90.00
_cell.angle_beta   90.00
_cell.angle_gamma   90.00
#
_symmetry.space_group_name_H-M   'P 1'
#
loop_
_entity.id
_entity.type
_entity.pdbx_description
1 polymer ?
#
loop_
_entity_poly.entity_id
_entity_poly.type
_entity_poly.pdbx_seq_one_letter_code
_entity_poly.pdbx_strand_id
1 'polypeptide(L)'
;MNTASLGVTLDERDAVRLWASRSAELVCLVIDAEGTNCEIRMVRVHVESLRDQLPSVLAGLDRWAAEDAGCGKAETAKQQAVDVAARALDLAVAAEKAGAYEVAASLRVAAAEATAKATAVDAHVRAFEGATAEADYAAEKLIYIMSETGAALTCGPEQPDAAAQPPKSP
;
A
#
# COMPACT_ATOMS: atom_id res chain seq x y z
N MET A 1 4.69 3.07 -2.93
CA MET A 1 5.08 2.66 -1.56
C MET A 1 4.18 3.40 -0.58
N ASN A 2 2.94 2.94 -0.37
CA ASN A 2 1.97 3.58 0.53
C ASN A 2 2.53 3.65 1.94
N THR A 3 2.65 4.86 2.48
CA THR A 3 3.23 5.10 3.81
C THR A 3 2.26 5.88 4.69
N ALA A 4 1.66 5.21 5.67
CA ALA A 4 0.95 5.90 6.75
C ALA A 4 1.98 6.39 7.74
N SER A 5 1.98 7.69 8.06
CA SER A 5 2.95 8.25 9.00
C SER A 5 2.34 9.06 10.13
N LEU A 6 2.97 8.97 11.29
CA LEU A 6 2.68 9.79 12.47
C LEU A 6 3.98 10.40 12.96
N GLY A 7 4.04 11.73 12.96
CA GLY A 7 5.18 12.49 13.46
C GLY A 7 4.86 13.18 14.78
N VAL A 8 5.78 13.14 15.73
CA VAL A 8 5.82 14.06 16.87
C VAL A 8 7.14 14.80 16.81
N THR A 9 7.05 16.12 16.73
CA THR A 9 8.21 17.03 16.82
C THR A 9 8.48 17.27 18.31
N LEU A 10 9.69 16.97 18.76
CA LEU A 10 10.08 17.09 20.18
C LEU A 10 10.70 18.47 20.48
N ASP A 11 11.48 19.02 19.54
CA ASP A 11 12.04 20.38 19.50
C ASP A 11 12.09 20.88 18.04
N GLU A 12 12.43 22.15 17.76
CA GLU A 12 12.43 22.74 16.39
C GLU A 12 13.23 21.94 15.33
N ARG A 13 14.07 20.97 15.73
CA ARG A 13 14.89 20.12 14.86
C ARG A 13 14.72 18.62 15.04
N ASP A 14 14.08 18.17 16.12
CA ASP A 14 14.02 16.75 16.48
C ASP A 14 12.61 16.19 16.24
N ALA A 15 12.52 15.04 15.59
CA ALA A 15 11.26 14.41 15.22
C ALA A 15 11.30 12.90 15.36
N VAL A 16 10.21 12.34 15.88
CA VAL A 16 9.95 10.90 15.85
C VAL A 16 8.84 10.65 14.85
N ARG A 17 9.10 9.88 13.80
CA ARG A 17 8.17 9.56 12.73
C ARG A 17 7.97 8.06 12.63
N LEU A 18 6.76 7.59 12.87
CA LEU A 18 6.36 6.23 12.51
C LEU A 18 5.96 6.24 11.04
N TRP A 19 6.42 5.28 10.24
CA TRP A 19 6.01 5.07 8.85
C TRP A 19 5.69 3.61 8.62
N ALA A 20 4.62 3.33 7.89
CA ALA A 20 4.17 1.97 7.62
C ALA A 20 4.06 1.71 6.13
N SER A 21 4.86 0.79 5.58
CA SER A 21 4.89 0.53 4.13
C SER A 21 4.02 -0.64 3.73
N ARG A 22 3.16 -0.42 2.73
CA ARG A 22 2.35 -1.47 2.07
C ARG A 22 3.21 -2.52 1.34
N SER A 23 4.33 -2.13 0.73
CA SER A 23 5.10 -3.01 -0.16
C SER A 23 6.15 -3.89 0.53
N ALA A 24 6.35 -3.73 1.84
CA ALA A 24 7.43 -4.40 2.56
C ALA A 24 6.99 -5.17 3.82
N GLU A 25 5.69 -5.20 4.16
CA GLU A 25 5.18 -5.78 5.43
C GLU A 25 5.93 -5.28 6.68
N LEU A 26 6.39 -4.03 6.67
CA LEU A 26 7.17 -3.46 7.77
C LEU A 26 6.70 -2.05 8.09
N VAL A 27 6.55 -1.85 9.40
CA VAL A 27 6.47 -0.53 10.02
C VAL A 27 7.87 -0.17 10.43
N CYS A 28 8.22 1.09 10.32
CA CYS A 28 9.52 1.58 10.73
C CYS A 28 9.31 2.85 11.55
N LEU A 29 10.11 2.98 12.60
CA LEU A 29 10.20 4.17 13.41
C LEU A 29 11.47 4.91 13.00
N VAL A 30 11.33 6.12 12.47
CA VAL A 30 12.45 7.04 12.27
C VAL A 30 12.55 7.95 13.48
N ILE A 31 13.74 8.09 14.02
CA ILE A 31 14.10 9.10 15.00
C ILE A 31 15.13 10.01 14.33
N ASP A 32 14.76 11.26 14.11
CA ASP A 32 15.66 12.32 13.69
C ASP A 32 16.01 13.15 14.92
N ALA A 33 17.29 13.14 15.31
CA ALA A 33 17.80 13.94 16.42
C ALA A 33 19.15 14.55 16.05
N GLU A 34 19.28 15.87 16.18
CA GLU A 34 20.54 16.61 15.95
C GLU A 34 21.21 16.31 14.57
N GLY A 35 20.40 16.06 13.54
CA GLY A 35 20.89 15.72 12.19
C GLY A 35 21.34 14.25 12.02
N THR A 36 21.11 13.40 13.03
CA THR A 36 21.29 11.96 12.96
C THR A 36 19.94 11.28 12.75
N ASN A 37 19.87 10.39 11.75
CA ASN A 37 18.68 9.60 11.46
C ASN A 37 18.89 8.15 11.94
N CYS A 38 17.95 7.63 12.73
CA CYS A 38 17.90 6.24 13.14
C CYS A 38 16.59 5.59 12.67
N GLU A 39 16.69 4.54 11.85
CA GLU A 39 15.55 3.75 11.41
C GLU A 39 15.46 2.43 12.18
N ILE A 40 14.35 2.21 12.88
CA ILE A 40 14.05 0.97 13.59
C ILE A 40 12.96 0.23 12.82
N ARG A 41 13.31 -0.92 12.24
CA ARG A 41 12.36 -1.82 11.60
C ARG A 41 11.53 -2.57 12.65
N MET A 42 10.22 -2.44 12.54
CA MET A 42 9.24 -3.07 13.39
C MET A 42 8.54 -4.19 12.63
N VAL A 43 8.75 -5.41 13.11
CA VAL A 43 7.95 -6.58 12.71
C VAL A 43 6.54 -6.53 13.30
N ARG A 44 5.62 -7.31 12.71
CA ARG A 44 4.18 -7.35 13.03
C ARG A 44 3.83 -7.41 14.52
N VAL A 45 4.57 -8.18 15.32
CA VAL A 45 4.31 -8.28 16.78
C VAL A 45 4.48 -6.93 17.50
N HIS A 46 5.41 -6.09 17.05
CA HIS A 46 5.59 -4.76 17.61
C HIS A 46 4.46 -3.81 17.17
N VAL A 47 3.95 -3.97 15.95
CA VAL A 47 2.80 -3.20 15.45
C VAL A 47 1.54 -3.52 16.24
N GLU A 48 1.32 -4.79 16.56
CA GLU A 48 0.21 -5.25 17.39
C GLU A 48 0.27 -4.66 18.80
N SER A 49 1.47 -4.53 19.40
CA SER A 49 1.63 -3.89 20.71
C SER A 49 1.37 -2.38 20.71
N LEU A 50 1.48 -1.72 19.56
CA LEU A 50 1.19 -0.28 19.40
C LEU A 50 -0.28 0.00 19.06
N ARG A 51 -1.07 -1.04 18.75
CA ARG A 51 -2.44 -0.92 18.26
C ARG A 51 -3.35 -0.14 19.21
N ASP A 52 -3.22 -0.39 20.50
CA ASP A 52 -4.03 0.25 21.53
C ASP A 52 -3.59 1.70 21.79
N GLN A 53 -2.36 2.05 21.43
CA GLN A 53 -1.81 3.39 21.65
C GLN A 53 -1.98 4.31 20.44
N LEU A 54 -1.98 3.78 19.22
CA LEU A 54 -2.03 4.54 17.96
C LEU A 54 -3.12 4.03 16.99
N PRO A 55 -4.39 3.92 17.43
CA PRO A 55 -5.43 3.23 16.66
C PRO A 55 -5.73 3.88 15.30
N SER A 56 -5.63 5.20 15.16
CA SER A 56 -5.92 5.91 13.90
C SER A 56 -4.85 5.70 12.83
N VAL A 57 -3.58 5.59 13.22
CA VAL A 57 -2.43 5.39 12.33
C VAL A 57 -2.36 3.93 11.88
N LEU A 58 -2.70 3.02 12.79
CA LEU A 58 -2.65 1.58 12.55
C LEU A 58 -3.94 1.02 11.93
N ALA A 59 -5.07 1.75 12.00
CA ALA A 59 -6.29 1.39 11.26
C ALA A 59 -6.06 1.32 9.74
N GLY A 60 -5.14 2.13 9.20
CA GLY A 60 -4.70 2.03 7.81
C GLY A 60 -4.01 0.70 7.49
N LEU A 61 -3.24 0.16 8.43
CA LEU A 61 -2.54 -1.12 8.28
C LEU A 61 -3.48 -2.31 8.34
N ASP A 62 -4.46 -2.28 9.23
CA ASP A 62 -5.47 -3.34 9.31
C ASP A 62 -6.29 -3.43 8.03
N ARG A 63 -6.63 -2.27 7.46
CA ARG A 63 -7.27 -2.18 6.15
C ARG A 63 -6.40 -2.78 5.05
N TRP A 64 -5.11 -2.46 5.00
CA TRP A 64 -4.21 -3.01 3.99
C TRP A 64 -4.02 -4.52 4.13
N ALA A 65 -3.87 -5.02 5.36
CA ALA A 65 -3.79 -6.45 5.62
C ALA A 65 -5.07 -7.19 5.18
N ALA A 66 -6.24 -6.58 5.37
CA ALA A 66 -7.51 -7.12 4.89
C ALA A 66 -7.62 -7.10 3.35
N GLU A 67 -7.14 -6.04 2.71
CA GLU A 67 -7.07 -5.90 1.25
C GLU A 67 -6.16 -6.98 0.65
N ASP A 68 -4.93 -7.15 1.15
CA ASP A 68 -3.97 -8.15 0.65
C ASP A 68 -4.46 -9.58 0.89
N ALA A 69 -5.07 -9.86 2.05
CA ALA A 69 -5.72 -11.15 2.30
C ALA A 69 -6.91 -11.38 1.35
N GLY A 70 -7.64 -10.31 0.99
CA GLY A 70 -8.70 -10.33 -0.01
C GLY A 70 -8.17 -10.68 -1.40
N CYS A 71 -7.11 -10.02 -1.84
CA CYS A 71 -6.42 -10.30 -3.11
C CYS A 71 -5.90 -11.74 -3.15
N GLY A 72 -5.24 -12.22 -2.09
CA GLY A 72 -4.76 -13.60 -2.03
C GLY A 72 -5.89 -14.64 -2.11
N LYS A 73 -7.04 -14.38 -1.49
CA LYS A 73 -8.24 -15.23 -1.62
C LYS A 73 -8.81 -15.19 -3.03
N ALA A 74 -8.85 -14.03 -3.67
CA ALA A 74 -9.33 -13.85 -5.03
C ALA A 74 -8.46 -14.63 -6.04
N GLU A 75 -7.13 -14.54 -5.90
CA GLU A 75 -6.16 -15.30 -6.69
C GLU A 75 -6.32 -16.82 -6.49
N THR A 76 -6.49 -17.26 -5.23
CA THR A 76 -6.74 -18.67 -4.93
C THR A 76 -8.04 -19.17 -5.57
N ALA A 77 -9.13 -18.40 -5.45
CA ALA A 77 -10.42 -18.75 -6.03
C ALA A 77 -10.37 -18.78 -7.57
N LYS A 78 -9.62 -17.85 -8.18
CA LYS A 78 -9.34 -17.83 -9.62
C LYS A 78 -8.64 -19.12 -10.05
N GLN A 79 -7.56 -19.50 -9.37
CA GLN A 79 -6.81 -20.72 -9.72
C GLN A 79 -7.68 -21.97 -9.57
N GLN A 80 -8.45 -22.06 -8.48
CA GLN A 80 -9.40 -23.16 -8.30
C GLN A 80 -10.46 -23.23 -9.41
N ALA A 81 -11.01 -22.09 -9.84
CA ALA A 81 -11.98 -22.05 -10.93
C ALA A 81 -11.38 -22.52 -12.26
N VAL A 82 -10.13 -22.12 -12.56
CA VAL A 82 -9.40 -22.56 -13.76
C VAL A 82 -9.12 -24.07 -13.71
N ASP A 83 -8.65 -24.58 -12.57
CA ASP A 83 -8.35 -26.01 -12.40
C ASP A 83 -9.61 -26.87 -12.54
N VAL A 84 -10.74 -26.42 -11.96
CA VAL A 84 -12.03 -27.10 -12.06
C VAL A 84 -12.57 -27.04 -13.49
N ALA A 85 -12.42 -25.91 -14.19
CA ALA A 85 -12.81 -25.79 -15.59
C ALA A 85 -12.01 -26.75 -16.49
N ALA A 86 -10.70 -26.88 -16.27
CA ALA A 86 -9.86 -27.85 -17.00
C ALA A 86 -10.34 -29.29 -16.77
N ARG A 87 -10.60 -29.67 -15.51
CA ARG A 87 -11.14 -31.00 -15.18
C ARG A 87 -12.52 -31.25 -15.82
N ALA A 88 -13.37 -30.23 -15.86
CA ALA A 88 -14.68 -30.34 -16.50
C ALA A 88 -14.56 -30.57 -18.02
N LEU A 89 -13.58 -29.95 -18.69
CA LEU A 89 -13.30 -30.19 -20.11
C LEU A 89 -12.77 -31.61 -20.36
N ASP A 90 -11.88 -32.12 -19.50
CA ASP A 90 -11.40 -33.51 -19.60
C ASP A 90 -12.56 -34.51 -19.44
N LEU A 91 -13.46 -34.26 -18.47
CA LEU A 91 -14.67 -35.06 -18.28
C LEU A 91 -15.64 -34.94 -19.47
N ALA A 92 -15.75 -33.77 -20.10
CA ALA A 92 -16.58 -33.59 -21.29
C ALA A 92 -16.08 -34.46 -22.45
N VAL A 93 -14.76 -34.54 -22.65
CA VAL A 93 -14.14 -35.41 -23.66
C VAL A 93 -14.41 -36.88 -23.36
N ALA A 94 -14.35 -37.29 -22.09
CA ALA A 94 -14.66 -38.66 -21.68
C ALA A 94 -16.15 -38.99 -21.89
N ALA A 95 -17.06 -38.07 -21.53
CA ALA A 95 -18.50 -38.23 -21.72
C ALA A 95 -18.86 -38.36 -23.21
N GLU A 96 -18.22 -37.58 -24.08
CA GLU A 96 -18.42 -37.68 -25.53
C GLU A 96 -17.98 -39.04 -26.09
N LYS A 97 -16.84 -39.57 -25.64
CA LYS A 97 -16.37 -40.92 -26.01
C LYS A 97 -17.33 -42.02 -25.55
N ALA A 98 -18.06 -41.78 -24.47
CA ALA A 98 -19.07 -42.69 -23.94
C ALA A 98 -20.47 -42.49 -24.57
N GLY A 99 -20.63 -41.55 -25.52
CA GLY A 99 -21.91 -41.24 -26.16
C GLY A 99 -22.85 -40.36 -25.32
N ALA A 100 -22.39 -39.83 -24.19
CA ALA A 100 -23.16 -38.95 -23.31
C ALA A 100 -23.03 -37.47 -23.72
N TYR A 101 -23.52 -37.13 -24.92
CA TYR A 101 -23.31 -35.83 -25.56
C TYR A 101 -23.91 -34.65 -24.78
N GLU A 102 -25.09 -34.81 -24.17
CA GLU A 102 -25.73 -33.75 -23.38
C GLU A 102 -24.89 -33.40 -22.14
N VAL A 103 -24.35 -34.42 -21.46
CA VAL A 103 -23.45 -34.23 -20.30
C VAL A 103 -22.16 -33.53 -20.75
N ALA A 104 -21.58 -33.93 -21.87
CA ALA A 104 -20.40 -33.27 -22.43
C ALA A 104 -20.67 -31.79 -22.77
N ALA A 105 -21.84 -31.47 -23.32
CA ALA A 105 -22.24 -30.10 -23.63
C ALA A 105 -22.41 -29.26 -22.36
N SER A 106 -23.12 -29.78 -21.35
CA SER A 106 -23.29 -29.09 -20.06
C SER A 106 -21.96 -28.83 -19.35
N LEU A 107 -21.03 -29.79 -19.37
CA LEU A 107 -19.69 -29.62 -18.79
C LEU A 107 -18.89 -28.51 -19.49
N ARG A 108 -18.97 -28.40 -20.82
CA ARG A 108 -18.31 -27.32 -21.57
C ARG A 108 -18.90 -25.95 -21.26
N VAL A 109 -20.23 -25.84 -21.14
CA VAL A 109 -20.89 -24.59 -20.74
C VAL A 109 -20.43 -24.18 -19.34
N ALA A 110 -20.47 -25.10 -18.37
CA ALA A 110 -20.02 -24.84 -17.01
C ALA A 110 -18.53 -24.43 -16.95
N ALA A 111 -17.66 -25.09 -17.72
CA ALA A 111 -16.25 -24.73 -17.83
C ALA A 111 -16.04 -23.33 -18.42
N ALA A 112 -16.80 -22.97 -19.45
CA ALA A 112 -16.76 -21.65 -20.06
C ALA A 112 -17.22 -20.55 -19.07
N GLU A 113 -18.30 -20.79 -18.33
CA GLU A 113 -18.79 -19.87 -17.29
C GLU A 113 -17.77 -19.69 -16.16
N ALA A 114 -17.18 -20.78 -15.66
CA ALA A 114 -16.16 -20.74 -14.62
C ALA A 114 -14.92 -19.97 -15.08
N THR A 115 -14.47 -20.20 -16.31
CA THR A 115 -13.34 -19.48 -16.91
C THR A 115 -13.64 -17.99 -17.08
N ALA A 116 -14.84 -17.64 -17.56
CA ALA A 116 -15.24 -16.24 -17.70
C ALA A 116 -15.25 -15.50 -16.36
N LYS A 117 -15.75 -16.15 -15.29
CA LYS A 117 -15.71 -15.59 -13.93
C LYS A 117 -14.29 -15.45 -13.40
N ALA A 118 -13.42 -16.44 -13.64
CA ALA A 118 -12.01 -16.37 -13.27
C ALA A 118 -11.30 -15.17 -13.94
N THR A 119 -11.55 -14.95 -15.23
CA THR A 119 -11.04 -13.79 -15.97
C THR A 119 -11.56 -12.46 -15.42
N ALA A 120 -12.85 -12.41 -15.03
CA ALA A 120 -13.41 -11.21 -14.42
C ALA A 120 -12.76 -10.89 -13.07
N VAL A 121 -12.51 -11.91 -12.23
CA VAL A 121 -11.79 -11.75 -10.96
C VAL A 121 -10.36 -11.24 -11.20
N ASP A 122 -9.63 -11.80 -12.16
CA ASP A 122 -8.28 -11.33 -12.54
C ASP A 122 -8.27 -9.85 -12.95
N ALA A 123 -9.25 -9.44 -13.77
CA ALA A 123 -9.39 -8.04 -14.18
C ALA A 123 -9.66 -7.11 -12.98
N HIS A 124 -10.49 -7.54 -12.03
CA HIS A 124 -10.75 -6.76 -10.82
C HIS A 124 -9.53 -6.65 -9.90
N VAL A 125 -8.77 -7.73 -9.72
CA VAL A 125 -7.52 -7.71 -8.92
C VAL A 125 -6.52 -6.75 -9.56
N ARG A 126 -6.28 -6.84 -10.87
CA ARG A 126 -5.37 -5.91 -11.57
C ARG A 126 -5.82 -4.46 -11.53
N ALA A 127 -7.12 -4.21 -11.65
CA ALA A 127 -7.67 -2.85 -11.55
C ALA A 127 -7.48 -2.29 -10.14
N PHE A 128 -7.67 -3.12 -9.11
CA PHE A 128 -7.41 -2.75 -7.73
C PHE A 128 -5.92 -2.45 -7.50
N GLU A 129 -5.02 -3.33 -7.94
CA GLU A 129 -3.57 -3.11 -7.88
C GLU A 129 -3.17 -1.79 -8.56
N GLY A 130 -3.68 -1.53 -9.77
CA GLY A 130 -3.44 -0.28 -10.49
C GLY A 130 -3.93 0.95 -9.73
N ALA A 131 -5.16 0.94 -9.22
CA ALA A 131 -5.70 2.06 -8.45
C ALA A 131 -4.92 2.31 -7.15
N THR A 132 -4.46 1.25 -6.49
CA THR A 132 -3.62 1.39 -5.29
C THR A 132 -2.25 1.98 -5.63
N ALA A 133 -1.64 1.59 -6.75
CA ALA A 133 -0.37 2.17 -7.21
C ALA A 133 -0.49 3.66 -7.58
N GLU A 134 -1.60 4.07 -8.21
CA GLU A 134 -1.87 5.48 -8.50
C GLU A 134 -2.05 6.31 -7.22
N ALA A 135 -2.79 5.77 -6.24
CA ALA A 135 -2.96 6.41 -4.94
C ALA A 135 -1.61 6.54 -4.18
N ASP A 136 -0.78 5.50 -4.22
CA ASP A 136 0.58 5.52 -3.69
C ASP A 136 1.41 6.64 -4.31
N TYR A 137 1.41 6.75 -5.64
CA TYR A 137 2.14 7.78 -6.36
C TYR A 137 1.66 9.19 -5.99
N ALA A 138 0.35 9.38 -5.87
CA ALA A 138 -0.22 10.66 -5.47
C ALA A 138 0.19 11.04 -4.03
N ALA A 139 0.21 10.08 -3.11
CA ALA A 139 0.65 10.28 -1.74
C ALA A 139 2.15 10.62 -1.66
N GLU A 140 3.01 9.89 -2.37
CA GLU A 140 4.45 10.16 -2.46
C GLU A 140 4.72 11.58 -2.99
N LYS A 141 4.01 11.97 -4.05
CA LYS A 141 4.11 13.33 -4.61
C LYS A 141 3.71 14.39 -3.60
N LEU A 142 2.67 14.15 -2.80
CA LEU A 142 2.22 15.08 -1.76
C LEU A 142 3.26 15.21 -0.64
N ILE A 143 3.80 14.09 -0.15
CA ILE A 143 4.85 14.07 0.89
C ILE A 143 6.07 14.86 0.43
N TYR A 144 6.52 14.64 -0.82
CA TYR A 144 7.63 15.38 -1.41
C TYR A 144 7.36 16.89 -1.42
N ILE A 145 6.20 17.32 -1.94
CA ILE A 145 5.82 18.74 -1.98
C ILE A 145 5.76 19.35 -0.58
N MET A 146 5.23 18.63 0.40
CA MET A 146 5.16 19.09 1.79
C MET A 146 6.56 19.27 2.40
N SER A 147 7.49 18.34 2.12
CA SER A 147 8.88 18.43 2.56
C SER A 147 9.59 19.64 1.96
N GLU A 148 9.51 19.83 0.64
CA GLU A 148 10.11 20.97 -0.06
C GLU A 148 9.54 22.30 0.43
N THR A 149 8.22 22.36 0.65
CA THR A 149 7.54 23.56 1.16
C THR A 149 7.94 23.84 2.60
N GLY A 150 8.05 22.81 3.44
CA GLY A 150 8.53 22.93 4.82
C GLY A 150 9.94 23.50 4.88
N ALA A 151 10.87 22.97 4.07
CA ALA A 151 12.24 23.46 3.98
C ALA A 151 12.31 24.92 3.52
N ALA A 152 11.51 25.30 2.52
CA ALA A 152 11.44 26.68 2.03
C ALA A 152 10.90 27.67 3.08
N LEU A 153 9.95 27.24 3.92
CA LEU A 153 9.38 28.08 4.99
C LEU A 153 10.33 28.27 6.17
N THR A 154 11.21 27.30 6.44
CA THR A 154 12.26 27.43 7.48
C THR A 154 13.48 28.25 7.03
N CYS A 155 13.70 28.38 5.72
CA CYS A 155 14.77 29.18 5.12
C CYS A 155 14.29 30.59 4.71
N GLY A 156 13.59 31.30 5.61
CA GLY A 156 13.23 32.71 5.39
C GLY A 156 14.46 33.62 5.27
N PRO A 157 14.39 34.71 4.48
CA PRO A 157 15.55 35.52 4.11
C PRO A 157 16.18 36.20 5.32
N GLU A 158 17.51 36.13 5.43
CA GLU A 158 18.30 36.95 6.37
C GLU A 158 17.86 38.42 6.24
N GLN A 159 17.35 38.98 7.35
CA GLN A 159 17.15 40.42 7.44
C GLN A 159 18.51 41.10 7.25
N PRO A 160 18.67 42.03 6.29
CA PRO A 160 19.90 42.80 6.21
C PRO A 160 20.03 43.66 7.46
N ASP A 161 21.14 43.44 8.16
CA ASP A 161 21.56 44.09 9.38
C ASP A 161 21.48 45.63 9.24
N ALA A 162 20.49 46.22 9.90
CA ALA A 162 20.32 47.66 9.99
C ALA A 162 21.25 48.21 11.08
N ALA A 163 22.57 48.16 10.85
CA ALA A 163 23.56 48.72 11.75
C ALA A 163 24.68 49.46 10.98
N ALA A 164 24.36 50.66 10.47
CA ALA A 164 25.37 51.66 10.14
C ALA A 164 24.79 53.08 10.19
N GLN A 165 24.59 53.63 11.41
CA GLN A 165 24.55 55.08 11.59
C GLN A 165 25.93 55.55 12.04
N PRO A 166 26.63 56.41 11.26
CA PRO A 166 27.91 56.97 11.69
C PRO A 166 27.71 58.07 12.76
N PRO A 167 28.72 58.30 13.62
CA PRO A 167 28.60 59.20 14.75
C PRO A 167 28.45 60.66 14.32
N LYS A 168 27.55 61.39 14.99
CA LYS A 168 27.48 62.86 14.91
C LYS A 168 28.51 63.47 15.87
N SER A 169 29.42 64.27 15.34
CA SER A 169 30.16 65.32 16.07
C SER A 169 30.53 66.41 15.05
N PRO A 170 30.54 67.70 15.44
CA PRO A 170 31.51 68.23 16.39
C PRO A 170 30.92 68.72 17.71
#